data_AF-A0A508A5W4-F1
#
_entry.id   AF-A0A508A5W4-F1
#
_cell.length_a   1.000
_cell.length_b   1.000
_cell.length_c   1.000
_cell.angle_alpha   90.00
_cell.angle_beta   90.00
_cell.angle_gamma   90.00
#
_symmetry.space_group_name_H-M   'P 1'
#
loop_
_entity.id
_entity.type
_entity.pdbx_description
1 polymer ?
#
loop_
_entity_poly.entity_id
_entity_poly.type
_entity_poly.pdbx_seq_one_letter_code
_entity_poly.pdbx_strand_id
1 'polypeptide(L)' 'MNSKISEAFEAKPIVEEVLTVTRFLKLSVEEKQRVKESQIVPPRLGASGFGGILVRYKLPQYRVGP' A
#
# COMPACT_ATOMS: atom_id res chain seq x y z
N MET A 1 -11.99 -2.83 -39.41
CA MET A 1 -10.88 -2.25 -38.60
C MET A 1 -11.24 -2.45 -37.14
N ASN A 2 -10.64 -3.43 -36.48
CA ASN A 2 -10.89 -3.71 -35.06
C ASN A 2 -10.05 -2.74 -34.22
N SER A 3 -10.69 -1.69 -33.72
CA SER A 3 -10.10 -0.76 -32.75
C SER A 3 -9.86 -1.50 -31.43
N LYS A 4 -8.61 -1.90 -31.20
CA LYS A 4 -8.13 -2.27 -29.86
C LYS A 4 -8.21 -1.03 -28.98
N ILE A 5 -9.26 -0.95 -28.16
CA ILE A 5 -9.34 0.05 -27.09
C ILE A 5 -8.24 -0.32 -26.09
N SER A 6 -7.22 0.54 -25.97
CA SER A 6 -6.22 0.41 -24.91
C SER A 6 -6.93 0.62 -23.58
N GLU A 7 -6.92 -0.38 -22.71
CA GLU A 7 -7.37 -0.20 -21.32
C GLU A 7 -6.62 0.99 -20.72
N ALA A 8 -7.37 2.00 -20.27
CA ALA A 8 -6.80 3.18 -19.65
C ALA A 8 -6.39 2.82 -18.22
N PHE A 9 -5.09 2.85 -17.94
CA PHE A 9 -4.54 2.62 -16.62
C PHE A 9 -4.87 3.78 -15.67
N GLU A 10 -5.69 3.52 -14.65
CA GLU A 10 -6.07 4.52 -13.65
C GLU A 10 -5.06 4.53 -12.50
N ALA A 11 -4.47 5.70 -12.22
CA ALA A 11 -3.59 5.89 -11.08
C ALA A 11 -4.40 6.34 -9.85
N LYS A 12 -4.33 5.57 -8.76
CA LYS A 12 -5.05 5.87 -7.51
C LYS A 12 -4.09 6.39 -6.44
N PRO A 13 -4.40 7.51 -5.76
CA PRO A 13 -3.60 8.00 -4.66
C PRO A 13 -3.81 7.14 -3.41
N ILE A 14 -2.71 6.65 -2.84
CA ILE A 14 -2.69 5.89 -1.58
C ILE A 14 -2.07 6.78 -0.51
N VAL A 15 -2.90 7.22 0.43
CA VAL A 15 -2.49 8.04 1.58
C VAL A 15 -2.09 7.15 2.75
N GLU A 16 -2.78 6.02 2.91
CA GLU A 16 -2.50 5.02 3.92
C GLU A 16 -2.71 3.61 3.37
N GLU A 17 -1.96 2.65 3.90
CA GLU A 17 -2.14 1.23 3.60
C GLU A 17 -1.68 0.36 4.77
N VAL A 18 -2.23 -0.85 4.86
CA VAL A 18 -1.76 -1.87 5.79
C VAL A 18 -0.73 -2.74 5.08
N LEU A 19 0.50 -2.70 5.58
CA LEU A 19 1.56 -3.59 5.14
C LEU A 19 1.62 -4.84 6.02
N THR A 20 2.03 -5.96 5.44
CA THR A 20 2.46 -7.10 6.25
C THR A 20 3.73 -6.75 7.03
N VAL A 21 3.95 -7.40 8.17
CA VAL A 21 5.15 -7.18 8.99
C VAL A 21 6.41 -7.40 8.17
N THR A 22 6.47 -8.49 7.39
CA THR A 22 7.60 -8.80 6.51
C THR A 22 7.86 -7.70 5.48
N ARG A 23 6.81 -7.13 4.88
CA ARG A 23 6.96 -6.03 3.91
C ARG A 23 7.45 -4.76 4.58
N PHE A 24 6.89 -4.43 5.75
CA PHE A 24 7.29 -3.25 6.52
C PHE A 24 8.77 -3.30 6.91
N LEU A 25 9.25 -4.45 7.38
CA LEU A 25 10.66 -4.65 7.73
C LEU A 25 11.60 -4.54 6.52
N LYS A 26 11.09 -4.90 5.33
CA LYS A 26 11.82 -4.83 4.04
C LYS A 26 11.70 -3.49 3.33
N LEU A 27 11.11 -2.45 3.95
CA LEU A 27 11.09 -1.12 3.34
C LEU A 27 12.53 -0.61 3.13
N SER A 28 12.80 -0.13 1.92
CA SER A 28 14.02 0.59 1.58
C SER A 28 14.14 1.89 2.39
N VAL A 29 15.32 2.52 2.36
CA VAL A 29 15.55 3.78 3.08
C VAL A 29 14.64 4.88 2.51
N GLU A 30 14.47 4.94 1.20
CA GLU A 30 13.64 5.90 0.49
C GLU A 30 12.15 5.69 0.78
N GLU A 31 11.71 4.44 0.93
CA GLU A 31 10.33 4.14 1.35
C GLU A 31 10.08 4.54 2.80
N LYS A 32 11.01 4.24 3.72
CA LYS A 32 10.91 4.65 5.13
C LYS A 32 10.82 6.16 5.28
N GLN A 33 11.59 6.92 4.51
CA GLN A 33 11.56 8.39 4.55
C GLN A 33 10.21 8.98 4.13
N ARG A 34 9.42 8.26 3.32
CA ARG A 34 8.08 8.68 2.88
C ARG A 34 7.00 8.42 3.92
N VAL A 35 7.26 7.57 4.91
CA VAL A 35 6.32 7.29 6.01
C VAL A 35 6.27 8.49 6.95
N LYS A 36 5.05 8.95 7.26
CA LYS A 36 4.77 9.98 8.26
C LYS A 36 4.60 9.35 9.64
N GLU A 37 3.78 8.30 9.71
CA GLU A 37 3.49 7.57 10.93
C GLU A 37 3.18 6.10 10.61
N SER A 38 3.37 5.24 11.60
CA SER A 38 3.00 3.83 11.52
C SER A 38 2.34 3.37 12.81
N GLN A 39 1.35 2.49 12.68
CA GLN A 39 0.61 1.92 13.82
C GLN A 39 0.50 0.40 13.68
N ILE A 40 0.60 -0.32 14.79
CA ILE A 40 0.40 -1.77 14.81
C ILE A 40 -1.09 -2.06 14.62
N VAL A 41 -1.40 -2.90 13.63
CA VAL A 41 -2.74 -3.46 13.43
C VAL A 41 -2.73 -4.88 13.97
N PRO A 42 -3.34 -5.14 15.14
CA PRO A 42 -3.32 -6.47 15.73
C PRO A 42 -4.10 -7.48 14.87
N PRO A 43 -3.74 -8.76 14.93
CA PRO A 43 -4.58 -9.81 14.37
C PRO A 43 -5.96 -9.81 15.06
N ARG A 44 -6.98 -10.22 14.32
CA ARG A 44 -8.34 -10.41 14.86
C ARG A 44 -8.70 -11.89 14.80
N LEU A 45 -9.33 -12.40 15.86
CA LEU A 45 -9.85 -13.75 15.89
C LEU A 45 -10.88 -13.94 14.76
N GLY A 46 -10.79 -15.06 14.04
CA GLY A 46 -11.65 -15.36 12.90
C GLY A 46 -11.31 -14.60 11.61
N ALA A 47 -10.34 -13.68 11.62
CA ALA A 47 -9.82 -13.05 10.41
C ALA A 47 -8.58 -13.80 9.90
N SER A 48 -8.43 -13.88 8.57
CA SER A 48 -7.23 -14.43 7.95
C SER A 48 -6.04 -13.47 8.11
N GLY A 49 -4.88 -14.00 8.51
CA GLY A 49 -3.62 -13.25 8.61
C GLY A 49 -3.21 -12.88 10.05
N PHE A 50 -1.97 -12.42 10.21
CA PHE A 50 -1.36 -12.12 11.52
C PHE A 50 -1.48 -10.63 11.92
N GLY A 51 -2.43 -9.90 11.34
CA GLY A 51 -2.45 -8.43 11.42
C GLY A 51 -1.40 -7.80 10.50
N GLY A 52 -0.99 -6.57 10.81
CA GLY A 52 -0.08 -5.80 9.96
C GLY A 52 0.35 -4.49 10.58
N ILE A 53 0.93 -3.63 9.76
CA ILE A 53 1.36 -2.28 10.14
C ILE A 53 0.61 -1.29 9.24
N LEU A 54 -0.25 -0.47 9.81
CA LEU A 54 -0.86 0.66 9.11
C LEU A 54 0.24 1.71 8.92
N VAL A 55 0.47 2.11 7.69
CA VAL A 55 1.44 3.13 7.31
C VAL A 55 0.67 4.31 6.72
N ARG A 56 0.93 5.52 7.22
CA ARG A 56 0.47 6.75 6.58
C ARG A 56 1.65 7.47 5.95
N TYR A 57 1.47 7.94 4.72
CA TYR A 57 2.52 8.60 3.96
C TYR A 57 2.52 10.12 4.16
N LYS A 58 3.69 10.74 4.02
CA LYS A 58 3.84 12.22 4.02
C LYS A 58 3.18 12.86 2.80
N LEU A 59 3.25 12.16 1.66
CA LEU A 59 2.64 12.53 0.39
C LEU A 59 1.96 11.28 -0.21
N PRO A 60 0.83 11.44 -0.92
CA PRO A 60 0.14 10.31 -1.55
C PRO A 60 1.08 9.51 -2.46
N GLN A 61 1.08 8.19 -2.33
CA GLN A 61 1.77 7.29 -3.24
C GLN A 61 0.80 6.89 -4.35
N TYR A 62 1.15 7.13 -5.61
CA TYR A 62 0.30 6.72 -6.72
C TYR A 62 0.63 5.30 -7.14
N ARG A 63 -0.40 4.44 -7.20
CA ARG A 63 -0.28 3.10 -7.78
C ARG A 63 -1.20 3.00 -8.99
N VAL A 64 -0.68 2.38 -10.03
CA VAL A 64 -1.43 2.08 -11.23
C VAL A 64 -2.10 0.72 -11.03
N GLY A 65 -3.43 0.69 -11.13
CA GLY A 65 -4.21 -0.53 -11.22
C GLY A 65 -4.65 -0.79 -12.67
N PRO A 66 -4.97 -2.05 -13.02
CA PRO A 66 -5.80 -2.32 -14.19
C PRO A 66 -7.20 -1.69 -14.03
#